data_AF-A0A2D6TNV6-F1
#
_entry.id   AF-A0A2D6TNV6-F1
#
_cell.length_a   1.000
_cell.length_b   1.000
_cell.length_c   1.000
_cell.angle_alpha   90.00
_cell.angle_beta   90.00
_cell.angle_gamma   90.00
#
_symmetry.space_group_name_H-M   'P 1'
#
loop_
_entity.id
_entity.type
_entity.pdbx_description
1 polymer ?
#
loop_
_entity_poly.entity_id
_entity_poly.type
_entity_poly.pdbx_seq_one_letter_code
_entity_poly.pdbx_strand_id
1 'polypeptide(L)'
;MPIQDTANIKEKIISIFRIRGPSLPVHIASRIGLSILFTSAFLSELVSDKKIIISNMRVGSSPVYFIPGQESMLERYSQHLKSKEREAFLLLKEKKILNDKKQEPSIRVALRSIRDFAIPFKRDEDIFWRYFTIKESEIKEIPKTIKIIERKIIPKKIEEKQELNIVNKEKPKKKPVKKKISQKKNEKFFNKVKEFLLKKSIEILDIENFNKDDLTLKIKDNGKEQLLIAYNKKRINESDLIKVHKKSLELNLPYILLTLGETPKKLNELINAIKNLSKIEKLE
;
A
#
# COMPACT_ATOMS: atom_id res chain seq x y z
N MET A 1 22.49 -12.39 -23.00
CA MET A 1 22.90 -11.16 -22.28
C MET A 1 24.23 -11.46 -21.60
N PRO A 2 25.27 -10.64 -21.80
CA PRO A 2 26.55 -10.85 -21.15
C PRO A 2 26.39 -10.71 -19.63
N ILE A 3 27.12 -11.53 -18.89
CA ILE A 3 27.03 -11.68 -17.42
C ILE A 3 27.45 -10.38 -16.69
N GLN A 4 28.27 -9.54 -17.32
CA GLN A 4 28.70 -8.25 -16.76
C GLN A 4 27.56 -7.22 -16.69
N ASP A 5 26.61 -7.26 -17.62
CA ASP A 5 25.48 -6.32 -17.63
C ASP A 5 24.48 -6.61 -16.51
N THR A 6 24.27 -7.89 -16.17
CA THR A 6 23.29 -8.29 -15.15
C THR A 6 23.76 -7.95 -13.74
N ALA A 7 25.05 -8.12 -13.44
CA ALA A 7 25.64 -7.72 -12.17
C ALA A 7 25.53 -6.20 -11.95
N ASN A 8 25.80 -5.41 -12.99
CA ASN A 8 25.67 -3.95 -12.95
C ASN A 8 24.22 -3.51 -12.67
N ILE A 9 23.23 -4.16 -13.31
CA ILE A 9 21.81 -3.88 -13.07
C ILE A 9 21.43 -4.18 -11.61
N LYS A 10 21.87 -5.33 -11.05
CA LYS A 10 21.60 -5.68 -9.65
C LYS A 10 22.19 -4.65 -8.68
N GLU A 11 23.43 -4.21 -8.90
CA GLU A 11 24.05 -3.16 -8.07
C GLU A 11 23.31 -1.82 -8.17
N LYS A 12 22.83 -1.44 -9.36
CA LYS A 12 21.95 -0.27 -9.53
C LYS A 12 20.64 -0.40 -8.75
N ILE A 13 20.03 -1.59 -8.73
CA ILE A 13 18.82 -1.82 -7.94
C ILE A 13 19.13 -1.67 -6.43
N ILE A 14 20.23 -2.26 -5.96
CA ILE A 14 20.66 -2.13 -4.56
C ILE A 14 20.96 -0.67 -4.19
N SER A 15 21.63 0.09 -5.06
CA SER A 15 21.92 1.50 -4.80
C SER A 15 20.63 2.34 -4.68
N ILE A 16 19.60 2.04 -5.47
CA ILE A 16 18.27 2.67 -5.34
C ILE A 16 17.69 2.43 -3.94
N PHE A 17 17.72 1.18 -3.45
CA PHE A 17 17.25 0.87 -2.08
C PHE A 17 18.09 1.55 -1.00
N ARG A 18 19.42 1.66 -1.17
CA ARG A 18 20.28 2.38 -0.21
C ARG A 18 19.92 3.87 -0.12
N ILE A 19 19.64 4.50 -1.26
CA ILE A 19 19.35 5.94 -1.33
C ILE A 19 17.92 6.25 -0.89
N ARG A 20 16.93 5.45 -1.29
CA ARG A 20 15.50 5.74 -1.06
C ARG A 20 14.85 4.91 0.03
N GLY A 21 15.47 3.82 0.45
CA GLY A 21 14.84 2.84 1.32
C GLY A 21 13.83 1.95 0.58
N PRO A 22 12.83 1.40 1.31
CA PRO A 22 11.86 0.46 0.77
C PRO A 22 11.16 0.98 -0.50
N SER A 23 11.07 0.19 -1.56
CA SER A 23 10.60 0.67 -2.86
C SER A 23 9.69 -0.34 -3.56
N LEU A 24 8.81 0.16 -4.44
CA LEU A 24 7.97 -0.67 -5.29
C LEU A 24 8.72 -1.05 -6.58
N PRO A 25 8.41 -2.21 -7.21
CA PRO A 25 8.94 -2.59 -8.51
C PRO A 25 8.84 -1.51 -9.58
N VAL A 26 7.74 -0.74 -9.59
CA VAL A 26 7.53 0.33 -10.58
C VAL A 26 8.49 1.49 -10.40
N HIS A 27 8.82 1.85 -9.14
CA HIS A 27 9.82 2.88 -8.85
C HIS A 27 11.21 2.47 -9.33
N ILE A 28 11.54 1.20 -9.15
CA ILE A 28 12.83 0.63 -9.54
C ILE A 28 12.90 0.57 -11.06
N ALA A 29 11.89 0.00 -11.72
CA ALA A 29 11.78 -0.13 -13.17
C ALA A 29 11.94 1.22 -13.89
N SER A 30 11.24 2.25 -13.39
CA SER A 30 11.29 3.60 -13.95
C SER A 30 12.71 4.18 -13.95
N ARG A 31 13.48 3.96 -12.87
CA ARG A 31 14.83 4.51 -12.68
C ARG A 31 15.90 3.78 -13.47
N ILE A 32 15.80 2.46 -13.55
CA ILE A 32 16.76 1.64 -14.30
C ILE A 32 16.44 1.59 -15.80
N GLY A 33 15.28 2.11 -16.22
CA GLY A 33 14.84 2.12 -17.62
C GLY A 33 14.44 0.73 -18.14
N LEU A 34 14.17 -0.23 -17.25
CA LEU A 34 13.76 -1.58 -17.63
C LEU A 34 12.23 -1.76 -17.51
N SER A 35 11.73 -2.77 -18.18
CA SER A 35 10.33 -3.19 -18.03
C SER A 35 10.08 -3.74 -16.61
N ILE A 36 8.83 -3.69 -16.16
CA ILE A 36 8.41 -4.20 -14.85
C ILE A 36 8.64 -5.71 -14.77
N LEU A 37 8.46 -6.44 -15.87
CA LEU A 37 8.71 -7.88 -15.95
C LEU A 37 10.18 -8.21 -15.68
N PHE A 38 11.11 -7.54 -16.37
CA PHE A 38 12.55 -7.74 -16.14
C PHE A 38 12.96 -7.30 -14.75
N THR A 39 12.46 -6.15 -14.29
CA THR A 39 12.69 -5.66 -12.92
C THR A 39 12.23 -6.69 -11.89
N SER A 40 11.05 -7.29 -12.09
CA SER A 40 10.53 -8.33 -11.19
C SER A 40 11.39 -9.59 -11.18
N ALA A 41 12.00 -9.96 -12.31
CA ALA A 41 12.94 -11.07 -12.38
C ALA A 41 14.21 -10.78 -11.55
N PHE A 42 14.82 -9.60 -11.73
CA PHE A 42 15.98 -9.19 -10.94
C PHE A 42 15.66 -9.08 -9.44
N LEU A 43 14.49 -8.56 -9.07
CA LEU A 43 14.05 -8.50 -7.67
C LEU A 43 13.87 -9.89 -7.08
N SER A 44 13.27 -10.83 -7.82
CA SER A 44 13.12 -12.21 -7.36
C SER A 44 14.47 -12.88 -7.11
N GLU A 45 15.46 -12.60 -7.95
CA GLU A 45 16.82 -13.10 -7.80
C GLU A 45 17.51 -12.48 -6.58
N LEU A 46 17.43 -11.16 -6.41
CA LEU A 46 17.97 -10.47 -5.24
C LEU A 46 17.34 -10.92 -3.91
N VAL A 47 16.06 -11.30 -3.93
CA VAL A 47 15.38 -11.91 -2.77
C VAL A 47 15.92 -13.32 -2.51
N SER A 48 16.12 -14.12 -3.56
CA SER A 48 16.73 -15.45 -3.45
C SER A 48 18.14 -15.38 -2.88
N ASP A 49 18.90 -14.37 -3.30
CA ASP A 49 20.25 -14.05 -2.81
C ASP A 49 20.23 -13.40 -1.41
N LYS A 50 19.04 -13.21 -0.79
CA LYS A 50 18.81 -12.56 0.51
C LYS A 50 19.38 -11.13 0.61
N LYS A 51 19.66 -10.48 -0.53
CA LYS A 51 20.13 -9.08 -0.56
C LYS A 51 19.01 -8.09 -0.27
N ILE A 52 17.76 -8.47 -0.58
CA ILE A 52 16.55 -7.69 -0.29
C ILE A 52 15.45 -8.61 0.26
N ILE A 53 14.47 -8.02 0.93
CA ILE A 53 13.32 -8.70 1.52
C ILE A 53 12.04 -8.19 0.86
N ILE A 54 11.07 -9.10 0.69
CA ILE A 54 9.70 -8.75 0.28
C ILE A 54 8.88 -8.51 1.56
N SER A 55 8.34 -7.30 1.70
CA SER A 55 7.45 -6.93 2.79
C SER A 55 6.05 -7.55 2.59
N ASN A 56 5.32 -7.76 3.68
CA ASN A 56 3.88 -8.04 3.61
C ASN A 56 3.07 -6.80 3.26
N MET A 57 3.64 -5.60 3.44
CA MET A 57 3.08 -4.35 3.01
C MET A 57 2.94 -4.30 1.48
N ARG A 58 1.77 -3.87 1.04
CA ARG A 58 1.41 -3.70 -0.37
C ARG A 58 0.84 -2.32 -0.61
N VAL A 59 1.24 -1.71 -1.71
CA VAL A 59 0.59 -0.52 -2.27
C VAL A 59 -0.22 -0.98 -3.47
N GLY A 60 -1.55 -0.95 -3.34
CA GLY A 60 -2.45 -1.59 -4.28
C GLY A 60 -2.18 -3.09 -4.39
N SER A 61 -1.75 -3.56 -5.57
CA SER A 61 -1.40 -4.97 -5.79
C SER A 61 0.09 -5.29 -5.62
N SER A 62 0.92 -4.25 -5.52
CA SER A 62 2.37 -4.34 -5.60
C SER A 62 2.99 -4.46 -4.21
N PRO A 63 3.86 -5.46 -3.95
CA PRO A 63 4.57 -5.55 -2.69
C PRO A 63 5.68 -4.50 -2.61
N VAL A 64 6.00 -4.09 -1.39
CA VAL A 64 7.17 -3.25 -1.08
C VAL A 64 8.38 -4.16 -0.86
N TYR A 65 9.52 -3.79 -1.44
CA TYR A 65 10.80 -4.46 -1.24
C TYR A 65 11.72 -3.56 -0.42
N PHE A 66 12.65 -4.12 0.34
CA PHE A 66 13.60 -3.33 1.13
C PHE A 66 14.89 -4.10 1.40
N ILE A 67 15.97 -3.40 1.79
CA ILE A 67 17.20 -4.04 2.27
C ILE A 67 17.05 -4.32 3.78
N PRO A 68 17.52 -5.47 4.30
CA PRO A 68 17.54 -5.73 5.74
C PRO A 68 18.11 -4.56 6.55
N GLY A 69 17.47 -4.19 7.66
CA GLY A 69 17.84 -3.01 8.47
C GLY A 69 17.05 -1.74 8.12
N GLN A 70 16.24 -1.76 7.06
CA GLN A 70 15.35 -0.64 6.67
C GLN A 70 13.90 -0.83 7.12
N GLU A 71 13.61 -1.74 8.06
CA GLU A 71 12.26 -2.11 8.48
C GLU A 71 11.48 -0.90 9.01
N SER A 72 12.14 -0.01 9.75
CA SER A 72 11.53 1.22 10.28
C SER A 72 10.99 2.15 9.20
N MET A 73 11.61 2.14 8.02
CA MET A 73 11.18 2.98 6.90
C MET A 73 9.89 2.47 6.25
N LEU A 74 9.42 1.25 6.56
CA LEU A 74 8.15 0.73 6.05
C LEU A 74 6.94 1.49 6.61
N GLU A 75 7.10 2.18 7.75
CA GLU A 75 6.01 2.95 8.36
C GLU A 75 5.44 4.02 7.43
N ARG A 76 6.23 4.59 6.51
CA ARG A 76 5.74 5.58 5.54
C ARG A 76 4.64 5.03 4.62
N TYR A 77 4.56 3.71 4.48
CA TYR A 77 3.53 3.03 3.71
C TYR A 77 2.29 2.68 4.55
N SER A 78 2.26 2.99 5.85
CA SER A 78 1.13 2.68 6.74
C SER A 78 -0.17 3.34 6.29
N GLN A 79 -0.08 4.44 5.51
CA GLN A 79 -1.24 5.08 4.91
C GLN A 79 -2.01 4.18 3.94
N HIS A 80 -1.36 3.15 3.38
CA HIS A 80 -1.97 2.19 2.46
C HIS A 80 -2.56 0.96 3.16
N LEU A 81 -2.47 0.88 4.49
CA LEU A 81 -3.14 -0.16 5.28
C LEU A 81 -4.65 0.00 5.20
N LYS A 82 -5.38 -1.12 5.23
CA LYS A 82 -6.85 -1.09 5.32
C LYS A 82 -7.27 -0.49 6.66
N SER A 83 -8.51 0.02 6.75
CA SER A 83 -9.06 0.67 7.95
C SER A 83 -8.72 -0.06 9.26
N LYS A 84 -9.06 -1.35 9.39
CA LYS A 84 -8.76 -2.16 10.59
C LYS A 84 -7.27 -2.49 10.79
N GLU A 85 -6.50 -2.63 9.71
CA GLU A 85 -5.05 -2.83 9.78
C GLU A 85 -4.34 -1.58 10.27
N ARG A 86 -4.80 -0.40 9.84
CA ARG A 86 -4.29 0.90 10.31
C ARG A 86 -4.61 1.13 11.78
N GLU A 87 -5.82 0.81 12.22
CA GLU A 87 -6.21 0.88 13.62
C GLU A 87 -5.33 -0.01 14.51
N ALA A 88 -5.15 -1.28 14.10
CA ALA A 88 -4.27 -2.21 14.80
C ALA A 88 -2.80 -1.74 14.82
N PHE A 89 -2.31 -1.18 13.71
CA PHE A 89 -0.96 -0.61 13.63
C PHE A 89 -0.78 0.55 14.60
N LEU A 90 -1.72 1.51 14.64
CA LEU A 90 -1.64 2.66 15.55
C LEU A 90 -1.68 2.22 17.01
N LEU A 91 -2.61 1.31 17.34
CA LEU A 91 -2.75 0.75 18.68
C LEU A 91 -1.48 0.03 19.13
N LEU A 92 -0.86 -0.76 18.25
CA LEU A 92 0.39 -1.45 18.54
C LEU A 92 1.58 -0.50 18.64
N LYS A 93 1.62 0.54 17.79
CA LYS A 93 2.68 1.55 17.81
C LYS A 93 2.68 2.36 19.11
N GLU A 94 1.49 2.66 19.64
CA GLU A 94 1.28 3.38 20.90
C GLU A 94 1.58 2.48 22.10
N LYS A 95 0.87 1.34 22.23
CA LYS A 95 0.97 0.46 23.39
C LYS A 95 2.21 -0.41 23.43
N LYS A 96 2.93 -0.50 22.30
CA LYS A 96 4.14 -1.28 22.08
C LYS A 96 3.99 -2.80 22.15
N ILE A 97 3.16 -3.29 23.08
CA ILE A 97 2.83 -4.70 23.27
C ILE A 97 1.32 -4.83 23.46
N LEU A 98 0.71 -5.78 22.75
CA LEU A 98 -0.70 -6.14 22.86
C LEU A 98 -0.86 -7.61 23.22
N ASN A 99 -1.73 -7.93 24.17
CA ASN A 99 -2.19 -9.31 24.39
C ASN A 99 -3.27 -9.64 23.35
N ASP A 100 -3.11 -10.73 22.59
CA ASP A 100 -4.03 -11.17 21.54
C ASP A 100 -5.45 -11.37 22.09
N LYS A 101 -5.62 -12.09 23.21
CA LYS A 101 -6.93 -12.40 23.81
C LYS A 101 -7.71 -11.16 24.25
N LYS A 102 -7.02 -10.08 24.60
CA LYS A 102 -7.65 -8.81 25.03
C LYS A 102 -8.08 -7.91 23.86
N GLN A 103 -7.72 -8.24 22.62
CA GLN A 103 -8.10 -7.43 21.46
C GLN A 103 -9.40 -7.93 20.84
N GLU A 104 -10.14 -7.03 20.19
CA GLU A 104 -11.31 -7.39 19.39
C GLU A 104 -10.93 -8.41 18.29
N PRO A 105 -11.85 -9.30 17.88
CA PRO A 105 -11.61 -10.25 16.78
C PRO A 105 -11.10 -9.58 15.50
N SER A 106 -11.63 -8.40 15.14
CA SER A 106 -11.21 -7.63 13.96
C SER A 106 -9.74 -7.18 14.06
N ILE A 107 -9.32 -6.72 15.23
CA ILE A 107 -7.94 -6.30 15.53
C ILE A 107 -6.99 -7.50 15.58
N ARG A 108 -7.41 -8.64 16.15
CA ARG A 108 -6.60 -9.88 16.12
C ARG A 108 -6.30 -10.34 14.70
N VAL A 109 -7.30 -10.30 13.82
CA VAL A 109 -7.11 -10.61 12.39
C VAL A 109 -6.19 -9.59 11.74
N ALA A 110 -6.38 -8.30 12.02
CA ALA A 110 -5.54 -7.23 11.50
C ALA A 110 -4.07 -7.36 11.91
N LEU A 111 -3.78 -7.65 13.19
CA LEU A 111 -2.42 -7.87 13.72
C LEU A 111 -1.70 -9.00 12.97
N ARG A 112 -2.40 -10.08 12.61
CA ARG A 112 -1.86 -11.18 11.80
C ARG A 112 -1.53 -10.78 10.36
N SER A 113 -2.19 -9.75 9.83
CA SER A 113 -1.95 -9.23 8.47
C SER A 113 -0.76 -8.28 8.42
N ILE A 114 -0.53 -7.49 9.47
CA ILE A 114 0.53 -6.46 9.52
C ILE A 114 1.88 -6.97 10.07
N ARG A 115 2.33 -8.13 9.60
CA ARG A 115 3.51 -8.84 10.15
C ARG A 115 4.84 -8.10 10.03
N ASP A 116 4.92 -7.08 9.15
CA ASP A 116 6.10 -6.20 9.09
C ASP A 116 6.22 -5.31 10.33
N PHE A 117 5.09 -5.05 11.02
CA PHE A 117 5.04 -4.20 12.20
C PHE A 117 4.71 -4.96 13.48
N ALA A 118 3.93 -6.04 13.37
CA ALA A 118 3.45 -6.84 14.48
C ALA A 118 4.13 -8.21 14.52
N ILE A 119 5.02 -8.38 15.49
CA ILE A 119 5.77 -9.62 15.67
C ILE A 119 5.10 -10.42 16.80
N PRO A 120 4.57 -11.62 16.51
CA PRO A 120 3.95 -12.45 17.53
C PRO A 120 5.03 -13.12 18.40
N PHE A 121 4.77 -13.22 19.70
CA PHE A 121 5.56 -14.01 20.64
C PHE A 121 4.63 -14.66 21.68
N LYS A 122 5.09 -15.73 22.31
CA LYS A 122 4.33 -16.44 23.36
C LYS A 122 4.92 -16.14 24.73
N ARG A 123 4.06 -15.88 25.71
CA ARG A 123 4.42 -15.76 27.13
C ARG A 123 3.30 -16.39 27.95
N ASP A 124 3.65 -17.32 28.84
CA ASP A 124 2.72 -17.99 29.75
C ASP A 124 1.47 -18.54 29.03
N GLU A 125 1.70 -19.28 27.93
CA GLU A 125 0.68 -19.84 27.02
C GLU A 125 -0.17 -18.86 26.20
N ASP A 126 -0.08 -17.56 26.49
CA ASP A 126 -0.76 -16.50 25.75
C ASP A 126 0.07 -15.96 24.56
N ILE A 127 -0.64 -15.53 23.52
CA ILE A 127 -0.05 -14.85 22.36
C ILE A 127 -0.03 -13.34 22.61
N PHE A 128 1.13 -12.75 22.43
CA PHE A 128 1.33 -11.31 22.47
C PHE A 128 1.90 -10.84 21.12
N TRP A 129 1.62 -9.58 20.82
CA TRP A 129 2.13 -8.89 19.64
C TRP A 129 3.02 -7.76 20.11
N ARG A 130 4.29 -7.76 19.70
CA ARG A 130 5.18 -6.63 19.91
C ARG A 130 5.31 -5.80 18.65
N TYR A 131 5.53 -4.51 18.85
CA TYR A 131 5.93 -3.62 17.80
C TYR A 131 7.37 -3.95 17.35
N PHE A 132 7.62 -3.89 16.05
CA PHE A 132 8.86 -4.36 15.43
C PHE A 132 10.15 -3.69 15.95
N THR A 133 10.05 -2.47 16.51
CA THR A 133 11.19 -1.74 17.06
C THR A 133 11.69 -2.28 18.39
N ILE A 134 10.88 -3.03 19.13
CA ILE A 134 11.27 -3.57 20.45
C ILE A 134 12.09 -4.83 20.26
N LYS A 135 13.30 -4.87 20.79
CA LYS A 135 14.14 -6.08 20.73
C LYS A 135 13.65 -7.13 21.71
N GLU A 136 13.88 -8.40 21.39
CA GLU A 136 13.46 -9.52 22.24
C GLU A 136 14.13 -9.53 23.62
N SER A 137 15.34 -8.95 23.72
CA SER A 137 16.04 -8.72 24.98
C SER A 137 15.28 -7.80 25.94
N GLU A 138 14.67 -6.74 25.43
CA GLU A 138 13.93 -5.74 26.23
C GLU A 138 12.62 -6.34 26.80
N ILE A 139 12.09 -7.40 26.19
CA ILE A 139 10.85 -8.05 26.63
C ILE A 139 11.05 -8.83 27.92
N LYS A 140 12.27 -9.36 28.14
CA LYS A 140 12.61 -10.13 29.34
C LYS A 140 12.67 -9.26 30.59
N GLU A 141 12.90 -7.96 30.44
CA GLU A 141 13.07 -7.01 31.55
C GLU A 141 11.79 -6.24 31.91
N ILE A 142 10.71 -6.38 31.15
CA ILE A 142 9.44 -5.68 31.45
C ILE A 142 8.88 -6.25 32.76
N PRO A 143 8.85 -5.46 33.86
CA PRO A 143 8.30 -5.92 35.13
C PRO A 143 6.82 -6.24 34.98
N LYS A 144 6.31 -7.14 35.82
CA LYS A 144 4.92 -7.68 35.86
C LYS A 144 3.78 -6.62 35.98
N THR A 145 4.07 -5.33 35.84
CA THR A 145 3.13 -4.25 36.14
C THR A 145 2.88 -3.41 34.90
N ILE A 146 1.97 -3.89 34.05
CA ILE A 146 1.31 -3.03 33.07
C ILE A 146 0.43 -2.07 33.87
N LYS A 147 0.90 -0.84 34.11
CA LYS A 147 0.03 0.28 34.50
C LYS A 147 -0.90 0.53 33.32
N ILE A 148 -2.08 -0.09 33.38
CA ILE A 148 -3.20 0.21 32.51
C ILE A 148 -3.61 1.65 32.86
N ILE A 149 -3.29 2.60 31.99
CA ILE A 149 -3.96 3.90 32.02
C ILE A 149 -5.36 3.63 31.48
N GLU A 150 -6.28 3.28 32.38
CA GLU A 150 -7.70 3.15 32.09
C GLU A 150 -8.27 4.54 31.76
N ARG A 151 -8.32 4.89 30.47
CA ARG A 151 -9.30 5.87 30.01
C ARG A 151 -10.63 5.14 29.82
N LYS A 152 -11.51 5.34 30.80
CA LYS A 152 -12.93 4.97 30.81
C LYS A 152 -13.56 5.23 29.43
N ILE A 153 -14.08 4.17 28.81
CA ILE A 153 -15.15 4.26 27.82
C ILE A 153 -16.30 3.40 28.35
N ILE A 154 -17.43 4.07 28.49
CA ILE A 154 -18.71 3.60 29.04
C ILE A 154 -19.24 2.43 28.18
N PRO A 155 -19.74 1.34 28.79
CA PRO A 155 -20.24 0.19 28.05
C PRO A 155 -21.66 0.47 27.52
N LYS A 156 -21.86 0.34 26.20
CA LYS A 156 -23.20 0.14 25.64
C LYS A 156 -23.34 -1.31 25.18
N LYS A 157 -24.12 -2.02 25.98
CA LYS A 157 -24.59 -3.41 25.85
C LYS A 157 -25.39 -3.58 24.56
N ILE A 158 -25.00 -4.54 23.72
CA ILE A 158 -25.94 -5.31 22.88
C ILE A 158 -25.46 -6.77 22.89
N GLU A 159 -26.26 -7.60 23.54
CA GLU A 159 -26.28 -9.05 23.41
C GLU A 159 -26.74 -9.42 22.00
N GLU A 160 -26.08 -10.38 21.35
CA GLU A 160 -26.77 -11.63 21.04
C GLU A 160 -25.79 -12.74 20.64
N LYS A 161 -26.00 -13.88 21.31
CA LYS A 161 -25.44 -15.19 21.04
C LYS A 161 -25.77 -15.63 19.62
N GLN A 162 -24.82 -16.32 18.99
CA GLN A 162 -25.12 -17.58 18.30
C GLN A 162 -23.89 -18.48 18.37
N GLU A 163 -24.08 -19.57 19.12
CA GLU A 163 -23.23 -20.75 19.12
C GLU A 163 -23.32 -21.44 17.75
N LEU A 164 -22.22 -22.02 17.29
CA LEU A 164 -22.23 -23.31 16.58
C LEU A 164 -20.80 -23.86 16.43
N ASN A 165 -20.55 -24.88 17.24
CA ASN A 165 -19.87 -26.15 16.98
C ASN A 165 -18.57 -26.21 16.17
N ILE A 166 -17.57 -26.71 16.89
CA ILE A 166 -16.29 -27.28 16.48
C ILE A 166 -16.53 -28.59 15.70
N VAL A 167 -16.02 -28.71 14.47
CA VAL A 167 -15.49 -29.99 13.95
C VAL A 167 -14.28 -29.78 13.01
N ASN A 168 -13.22 -30.49 13.40
CA ASN A 168 -11.98 -30.95 12.75
C ASN A 168 -11.50 -30.49 11.36
N LYS A 169 -10.22 -30.06 11.37
CA LYS A 169 -9.08 -30.45 10.52
C LYS A 169 -9.41 -31.16 9.19
N GLU A 170 -9.06 -30.48 8.09
CA GLU A 170 -8.13 -31.02 7.09
C GLU A 170 -7.44 -29.90 6.28
N LYS A 171 -6.12 -30.03 6.08
CA LYS A 171 -5.27 -29.12 5.31
C LYS A 171 -5.48 -29.35 3.80
N PRO A 172 -5.73 -28.33 2.96
CA PRO A 172 -5.53 -28.47 1.52
C PRO A 172 -4.09 -28.11 1.13
N LYS A 173 -3.43 -29.08 0.50
CA LYS A 173 -2.16 -28.94 -0.23
C LYS A 173 -2.27 -27.84 -1.29
N LYS A 174 -1.30 -26.91 -1.30
CA LYS A 174 -1.10 -25.90 -2.36
C LYS A 174 -0.79 -26.59 -3.70
N LYS A 175 -1.66 -26.42 -4.70
CA LYS A 175 -1.29 -26.55 -6.13
C LYS A 175 -0.97 -25.17 -6.71
N PRO A 176 0.06 -25.02 -7.57
CA PRO A 176 0.44 -23.75 -8.15
C PRO A 176 -0.47 -23.45 -9.37
N VAL A 177 -1.26 -22.38 -9.32
CA VAL A 177 -2.08 -21.96 -10.47
C VAL A 177 -1.53 -20.66 -11.08
N LYS A 178 -1.10 -20.82 -12.33
CA LYS A 178 -0.59 -19.89 -13.35
C LYS A 178 -1.11 -18.44 -13.26
N LYS A 179 -0.18 -17.50 -13.07
CA LYS A 179 -0.38 -16.02 -13.10
C LYS A 179 0.22 -15.32 -14.34
N LYS A 180 0.48 -16.04 -15.44
CA LYS A 180 1.27 -15.50 -16.58
C LYS A 180 0.52 -14.57 -17.55
N ILE A 181 -0.82 -14.50 -17.54
CA ILE A 181 -1.57 -13.77 -18.59
C ILE A 181 -1.91 -12.31 -18.21
N SER A 182 -1.96 -11.93 -16.92
CA SER A 182 -2.42 -10.59 -16.52
C SER A 182 -1.35 -9.49 -16.52
N GLN A 183 -0.05 -9.85 -16.46
CA GLN A 183 1.04 -8.88 -16.26
C GLN A 183 1.40 -8.08 -17.53
N LYS A 184 1.25 -8.68 -18.73
CA LYS A 184 1.57 -8.03 -20.01
C LYS A 184 0.69 -6.80 -20.32
N LYS A 185 -0.56 -6.76 -19.81
CA LYS A 185 -1.48 -5.63 -20.02
C LYS A 185 -1.10 -4.39 -19.19
N ASN A 186 -0.52 -4.59 -18.00
CA ASN A 186 -0.16 -3.47 -17.11
C ASN A 186 1.02 -2.67 -17.62
N GLU A 187 2.01 -3.33 -18.26
CA GLU A 187 3.16 -2.62 -18.87
C GLU A 187 2.72 -1.71 -20.01
N LYS A 188 1.81 -2.18 -20.88
CA LYS A 188 1.33 -1.35 -22.00
C LYS A 188 0.58 -0.10 -21.54
N PHE A 189 -0.16 -0.19 -20.42
CA PHE A 189 -0.85 0.95 -19.83
C PHE A 189 0.13 1.96 -19.24
N PHE A 190 1.09 1.50 -18.43
CA PHE A 190 2.11 2.37 -17.82
C PHE A 190 2.95 3.10 -18.88
N ASN A 191 3.36 2.40 -19.94
CA ASN A 191 4.15 3.00 -21.01
C ASN A 191 3.40 4.14 -21.73
N LYS A 192 2.08 3.99 -21.96
CA LYS A 192 1.26 5.08 -22.52
C LYS A 192 1.22 6.31 -21.62
N VAL A 193 1.10 6.13 -20.31
CA VAL A 193 1.14 7.25 -19.36
C VAL A 193 2.52 7.89 -19.37
N LYS A 194 3.60 7.11 -19.41
CA LYS A 194 4.97 7.62 -19.51
C LYS A 194 5.18 8.45 -20.78
N GLU A 195 4.73 7.97 -21.93
CA GLU A 195 4.79 8.71 -23.20
C GLU A 195 4.01 10.03 -23.14
N PHE A 196 2.82 10.04 -22.50
CA PHE A 196 2.05 11.26 -22.31
C PHE A 196 2.82 12.29 -21.46
N LEU A 197 3.42 11.85 -20.35
CA LEU A 197 4.18 12.73 -19.46
C LEU A 197 5.43 13.28 -20.15
N LEU A 198 6.14 12.45 -20.92
CA LEU A 198 7.30 12.88 -21.72
C LEU A 198 6.91 13.92 -22.76
N LYS A 199 5.80 13.73 -23.48
CA LYS A 199 5.30 14.71 -24.47
C LYS A 199 4.92 16.05 -23.85
N LYS A 200 4.56 16.07 -22.57
CA LYS A 200 4.15 17.27 -21.84
C LYS A 200 5.26 17.84 -20.96
N SER A 201 6.46 17.27 -20.99
CA SER A 201 7.59 17.67 -20.13
C SER A 201 7.24 17.65 -18.64
N ILE A 202 6.36 16.73 -18.22
CA ILE A 202 5.93 16.58 -16.84
C ILE A 202 6.90 15.65 -16.10
N GLU A 203 7.42 16.11 -14.97
CA GLU A 203 8.32 15.31 -14.13
C GLU A 203 7.53 14.42 -13.17
N ILE A 204 7.93 13.15 -13.03
CA ILE A 204 7.37 12.24 -12.03
C ILE A 204 8.16 12.37 -10.74
N LEU A 205 7.54 12.91 -9.70
CA LEU A 205 8.13 12.99 -8.36
C LEU A 205 8.01 11.65 -7.64
N ASP A 206 6.82 11.06 -7.64
CA ASP A 206 6.55 9.78 -6.97
C ASP A 206 5.40 8.99 -7.62
N ILE A 207 5.33 7.70 -7.30
CA ILE A 207 4.26 6.78 -7.72
C ILE A 207 3.53 6.30 -6.46
N GLU A 208 2.38 6.91 -6.18
CA GLU A 208 1.56 6.66 -4.98
C GLU A 208 0.77 5.35 -5.07
N ASN A 209 0.33 4.96 -6.27
CA ASN A 209 -0.39 3.69 -6.47
C ASN A 209 -0.18 3.17 -7.88
N PHE A 210 -0.01 1.85 -8.00
CA PHE A 210 -0.01 1.18 -9.29
C PHE A 210 -0.76 -0.15 -9.20
N ASN A 211 -1.88 -0.24 -9.91
CA ASN A 211 -2.63 -1.46 -10.05
C ASN A 211 -3.02 -1.67 -11.53
N LYS A 212 -3.88 -2.65 -11.80
CA LYS A 212 -4.30 -2.99 -13.18
C LYS A 212 -5.26 -1.96 -13.77
N ASP A 213 -6.03 -1.29 -12.93
CA ASP A 213 -7.18 -0.49 -13.32
C ASP A 213 -6.89 1.02 -13.23
N ASP A 214 -5.91 1.42 -12.42
CA ASP A 214 -5.48 2.80 -12.21
C ASP A 214 -4.00 2.93 -11.78
N LEU A 215 -3.44 4.10 -12.06
CA LEU A 215 -2.10 4.53 -11.70
C LEU A 215 -2.21 5.92 -11.06
N THR A 216 -1.67 6.11 -9.86
CA THR A 216 -1.61 7.40 -9.17
C THR A 216 -0.15 7.83 -9.08
N LEU A 217 0.16 9.03 -9.55
CA LEU A 217 1.48 9.64 -9.58
C LEU A 217 1.43 10.99 -8.86
N LYS A 218 2.48 11.33 -8.11
CA LYS A 218 2.81 12.72 -7.80
C LYS A 218 3.70 13.23 -8.91
N ILE A 219 3.29 14.32 -9.54
CA ILE A 219 3.98 14.92 -10.68
C ILE A 219 4.30 16.38 -10.40
N LYS A 220 5.27 16.92 -11.12
CA LYS A 220 5.57 18.34 -11.19
C LYS A 220 5.35 18.80 -12.61
N ASP A 221 4.35 19.66 -12.80
CA ASP A 221 4.02 20.27 -14.08
C ASP A 221 4.25 21.79 -13.96
N ASN A 222 5.14 22.34 -14.79
CA ASN A 222 5.53 23.76 -14.77
C ASN A 222 5.84 24.32 -13.37
N GLY A 223 6.53 23.54 -12.54
CA GLY A 223 6.91 23.93 -11.18
C GLY A 223 5.87 23.65 -10.09
N LYS A 224 4.63 23.29 -10.45
CA LYS A 224 3.55 23.02 -9.51
C LYS A 224 3.41 21.52 -9.25
N GLU A 225 3.34 21.14 -7.98
CA GLU A 225 3.09 19.75 -7.58
C GLU A 225 1.61 19.42 -7.73
N GLN A 226 1.32 18.32 -8.43
CA GLN A 226 -0.04 17.86 -8.68
C GLN A 226 -0.14 16.33 -8.56
N LEU A 227 -1.33 15.85 -8.28
CA LEU A 227 -1.66 14.42 -8.25
C LEU A 227 -2.22 13.99 -9.60
N LEU A 228 -1.51 13.15 -10.35
CA LEU A 228 -2.03 12.57 -11.58
C LEU A 228 -2.62 11.19 -11.33
N ILE A 229 -3.88 10.99 -11.66
CA ILE A 229 -4.56 9.69 -11.59
C ILE A 229 -4.95 9.26 -13.01
N ALA A 230 -4.39 8.16 -13.48
CA ALA A 230 -4.71 7.58 -14.78
C ALA A 230 -5.54 6.31 -14.59
N TYR A 231 -6.73 6.23 -15.21
CA TYR A 231 -7.55 5.03 -15.26
C TYR A 231 -7.32 4.24 -16.55
N ASN A 232 -7.10 2.93 -16.42
CA ASN A 232 -7.08 1.95 -17.51
C ASN A 232 -8.52 1.56 -17.91
N LYS A 233 -9.39 2.55 -18.06
CA LYS A 233 -10.79 2.40 -18.49
C LYS A 233 -11.03 3.31 -19.68
N LYS A 234 -11.87 2.84 -20.63
CA LYS A 234 -12.28 3.64 -21.79
C LYS A 234 -13.27 4.75 -21.43
N ARG A 235 -14.06 4.56 -20.38
CA ARG A 235 -15.06 5.52 -19.90
C ARG A 235 -14.94 5.63 -18.38
N ILE A 236 -15.08 6.84 -17.88
CA ILE A 236 -15.17 7.16 -16.44
C ILE A 236 -16.58 7.60 -16.09
N ASN A 237 -16.95 7.44 -14.83
CA ASN A 237 -18.23 7.87 -14.29
C ASN A 237 -18.03 8.88 -13.14
N GLU A 238 -19.12 9.45 -12.65
CA GLU A 238 -19.10 10.39 -11.51
C GLU A 238 -18.48 9.77 -10.25
N SER A 239 -18.72 8.48 -10.00
CA SER A 239 -18.16 7.78 -8.83
C SER A 239 -16.62 7.71 -8.87
N ASP A 240 -16.04 7.59 -10.06
CA ASP A 240 -14.59 7.60 -10.25
C ASP A 240 -14.03 9.02 -10.03
N LEU A 241 -14.73 10.07 -10.50
CA LEU A 241 -14.34 11.47 -10.26
C LEU A 241 -14.37 11.81 -8.76
N ILE A 242 -15.40 11.38 -8.03
CA ILE A 242 -15.51 11.59 -6.57
C ILE A 242 -14.35 10.91 -5.83
N LYS A 243 -13.94 9.70 -6.24
CA LYS A 243 -12.79 9.00 -5.62
C LYS A 243 -11.49 9.77 -5.83
N VAL A 244 -11.27 10.27 -7.04
CA VAL A 244 -10.10 11.08 -7.38
C VAL A 244 -10.08 12.35 -6.53
N HIS A 245 -11.22 13.05 -6.43
CA HIS A 245 -11.34 14.27 -5.63
C HIS A 245 -11.12 14.03 -4.12
N LYS A 246 -11.68 12.96 -3.55
CA LYS A 246 -11.42 12.60 -2.15
C LYS A 246 -9.93 12.36 -1.90
N LYS A 247 -9.26 11.65 -2.80
CA LYS A 247 -7.83 11.38 -2.71
C LYS A 247 -6.98 12.64 -2.87
N SER A 248 -7.42 13.59 -3.70
CA SER A 248 -6.74 14.88 -3.85
C SER A 248 -6.89 15.75 -2.60
N LEU A 249 -8.06 15.73 -1.96
CA LEU A 249 -8.30 16.42 -0.68
C LEU A 249 -7.47 15.83 0.45
N GLU A 250 -7.37 14.50 0.54
CA GLU A 250 -6.52 13.82 1.53
C GLU A 250 -5.05 14.25 1.45
N LEU A 251 -4.57 14.55 0.24
CA LEU A 251 -3.19 14.96 -0.02
C LEU A 251 -3.01 16.48 -0.15
N ASN A 252 -4.09 17.25 -0.09
CA ASN A 252 -4.14 18.69 -0.33
C ASN A 252 -3.40 19.13 -1.62
N LEU A 253 -3.59 18.38 -2.71
CA LEU A 253 -2.94 18.65 -4.00
C LEU A 253 -3.99 18.82 -5.11
N PRO A 254 -3.79 19.74 -6.08
CA PRO A 254 -4.57 19.75 -7.31
C PRO A 254 -4.33 18.46 -8.09
N TYR A 255 -5.30 18.03 -8.89
CA TYR A 255 -5.22 16.73 -9.57
C TYR A 255 -5.48 16.80 -11.07
N ILE A 256 -4.86 15.87 -11.81
CA ILE A 256 -5.10 15.60 -13.22
C ILE A 256 -5.67 14.19 -13.36
N LEU A 257 -6.75 14.04 -14.11
CA LEU A 257 -7.35 12.75 -14.42
C LEU A 257 -7.04 12.37 -15.88
N LEU A 258 -6.41 11.20 -16.08
CA LEU A 258 -6.19 10.62 -17.40
C LEU A 258 -7.07 9.38 -17.62
N THR A 259 -7.58 9.24 -18.83
CA THR A 259 -8.41 8.10 -19.25
C THR A 259 -7.95 7.59 -20.60
N LEU A 260 -8.23 6.31 -20.92
CA LEU A 260 -7.85 5.73 -22.21
C LEU A 260 -8.84 6.03 -23.35
N GLY A 261 -9.99 6.63 -23.04
CA GLY A 261 -11.00 7.00 -24.01
C GLY A 261 -11.71 8.29 -23.60
N GLU A 262 -12.66 8.69 -24.44
CA GLU A 262 -13.39 9.94 -24.28
C GLU A 262 -14.25 9.97 -23.01
N THR A 263 -14.38 11.16 -22.45
CA THR A 263 -15.32 11.43 -21.36
C THR A 263 -16.76 11.32 -21.88
N PRO A 264 -17.66 10.61 -21.19
CA PRO A 264 -19.06 10.52 -21.60
C PRO A 264 -19.70 11.91 -21.73
N LYS A 265 -20.57 12.12 -22.74
CA LYS A 265 -21.26 13.42 -22.97
C LYS A 265 -21.91 13.97 -21.70
N LYS A 266 -22.66 13.13 -20.97
CA LYS A 266 -23.28 13.48 -19.68
C LYS A 266 -22.28 14.03 -18.66
N LEU A 267 -21.08 13.46 -18.60
CA LEU A 267 -20.05 13.92 -17.67
C LEU A 267 -19.45 15.26 -18.12
N ASN A 268 -19.29 15.49 -19.42
CA ASN A 268 -18.85 16.79 -19.94
C ASN A 268 -19.90 17.88 -19.68
N GLU A 269 -21.17 17.58 -19.88
CA GLU A 269 -22.29 18.47 -19.55
C GLU A 269 -22.29 18.82 -18.06
N LEU A 270 -22.12 17.83 -17.18
CA LEU A 270 -22.01 18.03 -15.73
C LEU A 270 -20.80 18.92 -15.37
N ILE A 271 -19.62 18.64 -15.94
CA ILE A 271 -18.40 19.45 -15.69
C ILE A 271 -18.65 20.91 -16.12
N ASN A 272 -19.28 21.13 -17.27
CA ASN A 272 -19.58 22.47 -17.77
C ASN A 272 -20.64 23.18 -16.90
N ALA A 273 -21.67 22.46 -16.44
CA ALA A 273 -22.67 23.01 -15.53
C ALA A 273 -22.04 23.43 -14.19
N ILE A 274 -21.16 22.60 -13.62
CA ILE A 274 -20.47 22.88 -12.35
C ILE A 274 -19.50 24.07 -12.50
N LYS A 275 -18.80 24.20 -13.64
CA LYS A 275 -17.88 25.34 -13.87
C LYS A 275 -18.57 26.70 -13.82
N ASN A 276 -19.85 26.77 -14.18
CA ASN A 276 -20.63 28.00 -14.22
C ASN A 276 -21.58 28.17 -13.02
N LEU A 277 -21.57 27.23 -12.07
CA LEU A 277 -22.42 27.28 -10.89
C LEU A 277 -21.86 28.27 -9.86
N SER A 278 -22.62 29.31 -9.53
CA SER A 278 -22.20 30.33 -8.56
C SER A 278 -22.38 29.88 -7.11
N LYS A 279 -23.60 29.47 -6.71
CA LYS A 279 -23.91 28.93 -5.39
C LYS A 279 -25.17 28.06 -5.44
N ILE A 280 -25.30 27.14 -4.48
CA ILE A 280 -26.55 26.41 -4.21
C ILE A 280 -26.99 26.85 -2.82
N GLU A 281 -28.20 27.39 -2.72
CA GLU A 281 -28.80 27.78 -1.45
C GLU A 281 -29.96 26.86 -1.13
N LYS A 282 -30.09 26.53 0.17
CA LYS A 282 -31.22 25.76 0.68
C LYS A 282 -32.29 26.74 1.13
N LEU A 283 -33.50 26.61 0.61
CA LEU A 283 -34.67 27.28 1.17
C LEU A 283 -35.06 26.55 2.46
N GLU A 284 -35.24 27.33 3.54
CA GLU A 284 -35.80 26.85 4.81
C GLU A 284 -37.32 26.70 4.72
#